data_AF-A0A7S4HJ71-F1
#
_entry.id   AF-A0A7S4HJ71-F1
#
_cell.length_a   1.000
_cell.length_b   1.000
_cell.length_c   1.000
_cell.angle_alpha   90.00
_cell.angle_beta   90.00
_cell.angle_gamma   90.00
#
_symmetry.space_group_name_H-M   'P 1'
#
loop_
_entity.id
_entity.type
_entity.pdbx_description
1 polymer ?
#
loop_
_entity_poly.entity_id
_entity_poly.type
_entity_poly.pdbx_seq_one_letter_code
_entity_poly.pdbx_strand_id
1 'polypeptide(L)'
;EASKEVLKASEHDDDKDADGDGVADVDQIPPDQLLKRKISVAMMSIKDPHVVQSAVGSLWSAYLAVLATLKMQFAQTVALALGIVEMVKYPVVKAVSPLLAAGLGKDLAHWSETIVDTILKFLVISFAWTLQSIISAFYSGLRGGRYVADGLFRLMEEHGLLENVPDWIAKTGLVNKPYDPDNIWGDELIMYLFFAGGFIYQFPKLLIPGVLPDIPFPINLILLPVSILEAVLKWQVTFGAINSAPTG
;
A
#
# COMPACT_ATOMS: atom_id res chain seq x y z
N GLU A 1 1.46 8.01 -25.97
CA GLU A 1 2.03 8.03 -27.34
C GLU A 1 3.40 7.38 -27.40
N ALA A 2 4.38 7.85 -26.61
CA ALA A 2 5.72 7.24 -26.50
C ALA A 2 5.71 5.71 -26.20
N SER A 3 4.83 5.25 -25.32
CA SER A 3 4.68 3.80 -25.05
C SER A 3 4.26 2.98 -26.27
N LYS A 4 3.41 3.54 -27.16
CA LYS A 4 2.99 2.84 -28.40
C LYS A 4 4.11 2.80 -29.45
N GLU A 5 4.97 3.83 -29.49
CA GLU A 5 6.13 3.87 -30.37
C GLU A 5 7.22 2.87 -29.92
N VAL A 6 7.46 2.78 -28.62
CA VAL A 6 8.37 1.78 -28.03
C VAL A 6 7.90 0.36 -28.31
N LEU A 7 6.58 0.09 -28.16
CA LEU A 7 6.01 -1.23 -28.44
C LEU A 7 6.21 -1.64 -29.91
N LYS A 8 5.88 -0.74 -30.85
CA LYS A 8 6.11 -1.00 -32.29
C LYS A 8 7.59 -1.19 -32.63
N ALA A 9 8.47 -0.44 -31.99
CA ALA A 9 9.92 -0.59 -32.18
C ALA A 9 10.45 -1.90 -31.58
N SER A 10 9.86 -2.37 -30.47
CA SER A 10 10.18 -3.67 -29.89
C SER A 10 9.69 -4.80 -30.78
N GLU A 11 8.44 -4.73 -31.26
CA GLU A 11 7.87 -5.73 -32.18
C GLU A 11 8.72 -5.85 -33.45
N HIS A 12 9.14 -4.73 -34.03
CA HIS A 12 10.04 -4.74 -35.18
C HIS A 12 11.44 -5.28 -34.83
N ASP A 13 11.93 -5.12 -33.61
CA ASP A 13 13.24 -5.68 -33.21
C ASP A 13 13.16 -7.19 -32.94
N ASP A 14 12.00 -7.69 -32.51
CA ASP A 14 11.73 -9.10 -32.26
C ASP A 14 11.68 -9.93 -33.56
N ASP A 15 11.39 -9.31 -34.70
CA ASP A 15 11.39 -9.96 -36.03
C ASP A 15 12.76 -9.90 -36.76
N LYS A 16 13.78 -9.25 -36.17
CA LYS A 16 15.09 -9.12 -36.83
C LYS A 16 15.92 -10.39 -36.68
N ASP A 17 16.25 -10.96 -37.82
CA ASP A 17 17.27 -11.98 -38.03
C ASP A 17 18.42 -11.32 -38.81
N ALA A 18 19.46 -10.91 -38.08
CA ALA A 18 20.59 -10.15 -38.66
C ALA A 18 21.69 -11.07 -39.22
N ASP A 19 21.76 -12.32 -38.79
CA ASP A 19 22.73 -13.32 -39.24
C ASP A 19 22.18 -14.32 -40.28
N GLY A 20 20.87 -14.27 -40.53
CA GLY A 20 20.18 -14.99 -41.59
C GLY A 20 20.06 -16.48 -41.33
N ASP A 21 20.09 -16.90 -40.07
CA ASP A 21 20.07 -18.30 -39.67
C ASP A 21 18.64 -18.88 -39.54
N GLY A 22 17.62 -18.05 -39.74
CA GLY A 22 16.21 -18.41 -39.71
C GLY A 22 15.58 -18.37 -38.32
N VAL A 23 16.31 -17.90 -37.29
CA VAL A 23 15.82 -17.68 -35.93
C VAL A 23 16.07 -16.22 -35.55
N ALA A 24 15.06 -15.55 -34.99
CA ALA A 24 15.22 -14.15 -34.58
C ALA A 24 16.37 -13.99 -33.58
N ASP A 25 17.19 -12.93 -33.72
CA ASP A 25 18.35 -12.70 -32.85
C ASP A 25 17.93 -12.69 -31.36
N VAL A 26 16.73 -12.19 -31.07
CA VAL A 26 16.19 -12.04 -29.71
C VAL A 26 16.06 -13.39 -29.00
N ASP A 27 15.84 -14.48 -29.74
CA ASP A 27 15.69 -15.84 -29.20
C ASP A 27 17.04 -16.54 -28.98
N GLN A 28 18.13 -15.98 -29.52
CA GLN A 28 19.47 -16.56 -29.44
C GLN A 28 20.37 -15.88 -28.40
N ILE A 29 19.98 -14.69 -27.95
CA ILE A 29 20.77 -13.87 -27.04
C ILE A 29 20.55 -14.29 -25.56
N PRO A 30 21.62 -14.34 -24.73
CA PRO A 30 21.46 -14.62 -23.31
C PRO A 30 20.69 -13.50 -22.56
N PRO A 31 20.01 -13.81 -21.44
CA PRO A 31 19.04 -12.90 -20.80
C PRO A 31 19.58 -11.52 -20.39
N ASP A 32 20.86 -11.44 -20.05
CA ASP A 32 21.57 -10.20 -19.68
C ASP A 32 21.79 -9.26 -20.87
N GLN A 33 22.14 -9.83 -22.03
CA GLN A 33 22.33 -9.09 -23.27
C GLN A 33 20.98 -8.69 -23.88
N LEU A 34 19.94 -9.51 -23.69
CA LEU A 34 18.57 -9.23 -24.12
C LEU A 34 18.00 -8.00 -23.41
N LEU A 35 18.21 -7.88 -22.09
CA LEU A 35 17.82 -6.69 -21.33
C LEU A 35 18.50 -5.43 -21.90
N LYS A 36 19.81 -5.50 -22.18
CA LYS A 36 20.57 -4.37 -22.72
C LYS A 36 20.08 -3.96 -24.11
N ARG A 37 19.77 -4.93 -24.99
CA ARG A 37 19.21 -4.70 -26.32
C ARG A 37 17.84 -4.04 -26.23
N LYS A 38 16.92 -4.55 -25.41
CA LYS A 38 15.57 -3.98 -25.23
C LYS A 38 15.60 -2.58 -24.61
N ILE A 39 16.48 -2.32 -23.64
CA ILE A 39 16.69 -0.96 -23.11
C ILE A 39 17.22 -0.04 -24.21
N SER A 40 18.15 -0.51 -25.04
CA SER A 40 18.69 0.27 -26.18
C SER A 40 17.59 0.60 -27.20
N VAL A 41 16.76 -0.37 -27.59
CA VAL A 41 15.63 -0.16 -28.50
C VAL A 41 14.63 0.84 -27.90
N ALA A 42 14.31 0.71 -26.62
CA ALA A 42 13.46 1.66 -25.92
C ALA A 42 14.06 3.07 -25.93
N MET A 43 15.35 3.24 -25.60
CA MET A 43 16.03 4.54 -25.62
C MET A 43 16.10 5.15 -27.04
N MET A 44 16.32 4.36 -28.07
CA MET A 44 16.34 4.82 -29.47
C MET A 44 14.95 5.20 -29.99
N SER A 45 13.89 4.58 -29.48
CA SER A 45 12.51 4.85 -29.89
C SER A 45 11.90 6.09 -29.21
N ILE A 46 12.48 6.57 -28.11
CA ILE A 46 11.98 7.73 -27.37
C ILE A 46 12.55 9.02 -27.96
N LYS A 47 11.68 9.82 -28.57
CA LYS A 47 12.05 11.09 -29.24
C LYS A 47 12.53 12.18 -28.28
N ASP A 48 11.99 12.24 -27.06
CA ASP A 48 12.36 13.23 -26.05
C ASP A 48 12.76 12.54 -24.71
N PRO A 49 14.06 12.51 -24.37
CA PRO A 49 14.53 11.90 -23.14
C PRO A 49 14.09 12.67 -21.88
N HIS A 50 13.74 13.96 -21.99
CA HIS A 50 13.28 14.75 -20.85
C HIS A 50 11.92 14.27 -20.32
N VAL A 51 11.08 13.68 -21.17
CA VAL A 51 9.79 13.10 -20.75
C VAL A 51 10.01 11.92 -19.80
N VAL A 52 10.98 11.04 -20.11
CA VAL A 52 11.33 9.89 -19.26
C VAL A 52 11.95 10.37 -17.96
N GLN A 53 12.90 11.30 -18.04
CA GLN A 53 13.54 11.87 -16.86
C GLN A 53 12.53 12.54 -15.93
N SER A 54 11.59 13.32 -16.49
CA SER A 54 10.52 13.97 -15.74
C SER A 54 9.56 12.94 -15.11
N ALA A 55 9.21 11.87 -15.83
CA ALA A 55 8.38 10.79 -15.30
C ALA A 55 9.05 10.02 -14.15
N VAL A 56 10.35 9.75 -14.25
CA VAL A 56 11.12 9.14 -13.15
C VAL A 56 11.22 10.11 -11.96
N GLY A 57 11.46 11.40 -12.24
CA GLY A 57 11.51 12.45 -11.22
C GLY A 57 10.18 12.64 -10.48
N SER A 58 9.05 12.57 -11.19
CA SER A 58 7.72 12.66 -10.59
C SER A 58 7.39 11.41 -9.77
N LEU A 59 7.77 10.21 -10.22
CA LEU A 59 7.63 8.98 -9.45
C LEU A 59 8.46 9.03 -8.16
N TRP A 60 9.71 9.50 -8.24
CA TRP A 60 10.57 9.68 -7.07
C TRP A 60 10.01 10.72 -6.09
N SER A 61 9.47 11.83 -6.61
CA SER A 61 8.84 12.86 -5.78
C SER A 61 7.59 12.35 -5.08
N ALA A 62 6.74 11.60 -5.78
CA ALA A 62 5.58 10.94 -5.19
C ALA A 62 6.00 9.94 -4.10
N TYR A 63 7.05 9.17 -4.35
CA TYR A 63 7.63 8.24 -3.38
C TYR A 63 8.10 8.95 -2.10
N LEU A 64 8.88 10.03 -2.24
CA LEU A 64 9.34 10.82 -1.09
C LEU A 64 8.18 11.46 -0.32
N ALA A 65 7.14 11.92 -1.02
CA ALA A 65 5.96 12.48 -0.38
C ALA A 65 5.20 11.44 0.47
N VAL A 66 5.10 10.19 -0.02
CA VAL A 66 4.53 9.07 0.74
C VAL A 66 5.39 8.78 1.98
N LEU A 67 6.72 8.67 1.81
CA LEU A 67 7.62 8.44 2.95
C LEU A 67 7.54 9.55 4.01
N ALA A 68 7.51 10.81 3.60
CA ALA A 68 7.38 11.95 4.51
C ALA A 68 6.05 11.89 5.28
N THR A 69 4.96 11.55 4.58
CA THR A 69 3.64 11.39 5.19
C THR A 69 3.63 10.25 6.22
N LEU A 70 4.22 9.10 5.89
CA LEU A 70 4.32 7.96 6.80
C LEU A 70 5.14 8.30 8.06
N LYS A 71 6.26 9.02 7.90
CA LYS A 71 7.07 9.50 9.03
C LYS A 71 6.30 10.48 9.91
N MET A 72 5.56 11.41 9.31
CA MET A 72 4.73 12.37 10.03
C MET A 72 3.63 11.68 10.84
N GLN A 73 2.93 10.71 10.23
CA GLN A 73 1.90 9.91 10.90
C GLN A 73 2.48 9.07 12.05
N PHE A 74 3.66 8.48 11.84
CA PHE A 74 4.38 7.78 12.90
C PHE A 74 4.69 8.71 14.08
N ALA A 75 5.28 9.88 13.82
CA ALA A 75 5.61 10.85 14.86
C ALA A 75 4.37 11.34 15.62
N GLN A 76 3.26 11.64 14.92
CA GLN A 76 2.00 12.03 15.54
C GLN A 76 1.43 10.94 16.44
N THR A 77 1.48 9.68 15.99
CA THR A 77 0.98 8.53 16.75
C THR A 77 1.81 8.32 18.02
N VAL A 78 3.13 8.43 17.94
CA VAL A 78 4.03 8.34 19.10
C VAL A 78 3.80 9.51 20.07
N ALA A 79 3.64 10.73 19.58
CA ALA A 79 3.36 11.89 20.42
C ALA A 79 2.03 11.74 21.18
N LEU A 80 0.97 11.28 20.51
CA LEU A 80 -0.31 10.97 21.14
C LEU A 80 -0.14 9.88 22.22
N ALA A 81 0.57 8.79 21.90
CA ALA A 81 0.82 7.71 22.84
C ALA A 81 1.58 8.19 24.08
N LEU A 82 2.62 9.01 23.92
CA LEU A 82 3.36 9.60 25.03
C LEU A 82 2.49 10.52 25.88
N GLY A 83 1.60 11.32 25.27
CA GLY A 83 0.63 12.13 26.02
C GLY A 83 -0.31 11.28 26.90
N ILE A 84 -0.78 10.13 26.38
CA ILE A 84 -1.56 9.17 27.16
C ILE A 84 -0.73 8.59 28.31
N VAL A 85 0.53 8.22 28.05
CA VAL A 85 1.45 7.71 29.08
C VAL A 85 1.59 8.72 30.22
N GLU A 86 1.81 10.00 29.92
CA GLU A 86 1.96 11.04 30.95
C GLU A 86 0.74 11.15 31.86
N MET A 87 -0.47 11.01 31.30
CA MET A 87 -1.71 11.04 32.08
C MET A 87 -1.90 9.81 32.97
N VAL A 88 -1.46 8.63 32.51
CA VAL A 88 -1.73 7.34 33.15
C VAL A 88 -0.54 6.84 34.00
N LYS A 89 0.64 7.46 33.86
CA LYS A 89 1.87 7.05 34.54
C LYS A 89 1.73 7.05 36.06
N TYR A 90 1.28 8.15 36.65
CA TYR A 90 1.18 8.26 38.11
C TYR A 90 0.33 7.15 38.76
N PRO A 91 -0.93 6.90 38.33
CA PRO A 91 -1.73 5.83 38.93
C PRO A 91 -1.12 4.44 38.70
N VAL A 92 -0.53 4.17 37.53
CA VAL A 92 0.08 2.88 37.22
C VAL A 92 1.35 2.64 38.05
N VAL A 93 2.26 3.61 38.11
CA VAL A 93 3.49 3.51 38.91
C VAL A 93 3.13 3.32 40.37
N LYS A 94 2.17 4.07 40.91
CA LYS A 94 1.74 3.93 42.31
C LYS A 94 1.19 2.54 42.63
N ALA A 95 0.47 1.91 41.70
CA ALA A 95 -0.12 0.59 41.90
C ALA A 95 0.89 -0.56 41.69
N VAL A 96 1.73 -0.47 40.65
CA VAL A 96 2.56 -1.59 40.17
C VAL A 96 3.99 -1.54 40.72
N SER A 97 4.56 -0.34 40.88
CA SER A 97 5.94 -0.17 41.38
C SER A 97 6.22 -0.87 42.72
N PRO A 98 5.38 -0.75 43.78
CA PRO A 98 5.66 -1.42 45.05
C PRO A 98 5.62 -2.95 44.95
N LEU A 99 4.75 -3.49 44.09
CA LEU A 99 4.68 -4.94 43.83
C LEU A 99 5.97 -5.42 43.14
N LEU A 100 6.45 -4.66 42.15
CA LEU A 100 7.68 -4.96 41.43
C LEU A 100 8.91 -4.85 42.36
N ALA A 101 8.98 -3.80 43.18
CA ALA A 101 10.06 -3.56 44.13
C ALA A 101 10.18 -4.68 45.18
N ALA A 102 9.04 -5.24 45.63
CA ALA A 102 9.03 -6.39 46.52
C ALA A 102 9.62 -7.66 45.86
N GLY A 103 9.38 -7.86 44.56
CA GLY A 103 9.91 -9.00 43.80
C GLY A 103 11.38 -8.87 43.39
N LEU A 104 11.86 -7.66 43.13
CA LEU A 104 13.23 -7.37 42.68
C LEU A 104 14.28 -7.37 43.80
N GLY A 105 13.85 -7.24 45.07
CA GLY A 105 14.74 -7.16 46.22
C GLY A 105 15.32 -5.76 46.44
N LYS A 106 15.95 -5.57 47.61
CA LYS A 106 16.34 -4.24 48.12
C LYS A 106 17.34 -3.49 47.23
N ASP A 107 18.23 -4.22 46.57
CA ASP A 107 19.29 -3.64 45.74
C ASP A 107 18.77 -3.17 44.37
N LEU A 108 17.75 -3.84 43.82
CA LEU A 108 17.17 -3.51 42.50
C LEU A 108 15.83 -2.76 42.57
N ALA A 109 15.28 -2.52 43.77
CA ALA A 109 14.00 -1.83 43.95
C ALA A 109 13.93 -0.46 43.27
N HIS A 110 15.06 0.24 43.10
CA HIS A 110 15.13 1.54 42.42
C HIS A 110 14.88 1.46 40.90
N TRP A 111 15.04 0.28 40.26
CA TRP A 111 14.71 0.08 38.85
C TRP A 111 13.20 -0.11 38.60
N SER A 112 12.41 -0.35 39.65
CA SER A 112 10.98 -0.64 39.52
C SER A 112 10.20 0.42 38.74
N GLU A 113 10.43 1.69 39.04
CA GLU A 113 9.78 2.81 38.34
C GLU A 113 10.18 2.86 36.86
N THR A 114 11.48 2.70 36.56
CA THR A 114 12.00 2.69 35.19
C THR A 114 11.42 1.54 34.36
N ILE A 115 11.32 0.35 34.96
CA ILE A 115 10.74 -0.83 34.30
C ILE A 115 9.26 -0.59 34.01
N VAL A 116 8.50 -0.12 35.00
CA VAL A 116 7.06 0.16 34.84
C VAL A 116 6.82 1.25 33.79
N ASP A 117 7.59 2.33 33.79
CA ASP A 117 7.50 3.42 32.80
C ASP A 117 7.80 2.93 31.39
N THR A 118 8.85 2.10 31.23
CA THR A 118 9.24 1.55 29.92
C THR A 118 8.18 0.60 29.37
N ILE A 119 7.66 -0.31 30.21
CA ILE A 119 6.59 -1.23 29.82
C ILE A 119 5.32 -0.47 29.48
N LEU A 120 4.94 0.54 30.28
CA LEU A 120 3.77 1.36 30.02
C LEU A 120 3.87 2.08 28.66
N LYS A 121 5.02 2.68 28.36
CA LYS A 121 5.27 3.31 27.05
C LYS A 121 5.13 2.31 25.92
N PHE A 122 5.73 1.14 26.04
CA PHE A 122 5.63 0.11 25.01
C PHE A 122 4.18 -0.33 24.76
N LEU A 123 3.42 -0.60 25.83
CA LEU A 123 2.02 -1.02 25.73
C LEU A 123 1.14 0.07 25.10
N VAL A 124 1.29 1.32 25.53
CA VAL A 124 0.48 2.43 25.03
C VAL A 124 0.83 2.74 23.57
N ILE A 125 2.11 2.73 23.20
CA ILE A 125 2.54 2.90 21.80
C ILE A 125 2.00 1.76 20.93
N SER A 126 2.08 0.51 21.39
CA SER A 126 1.54 -0.65 20.66
C SER A 126 0.03 -0.55 20.47
N PHE A 127 -0.70 -0.10 21.49
CA PHE A 127 -2.14 0.12 21.42
C PHE A 127 -2.48 1.25 20.43
N ALA A 128 -1.79 2.39 20.54
CA ALA A 128 -1.98 3.51 19.63
C ALA A 128 -1.70 3.12 18.17
N TRP A 129 -0.65 2.32 17.92
CA TRP A 129 -0.33 1.81 16.60
C TRP A 129 -1.43 0.90 16.04
N THR A 130 -2.02 0.05 16.89
CA THR A 130 -3.14 -0.82 16.49
C THR A 130 -4.35 0.02 16.09
N LEU A 131 -4.71 1.02 16.91
CA LEU A 131 -5.83 1.92 16.63
C LEU A 131 -5.60 2.73 15.34
N GLN A 132 -4.41 3.29 15.17
CA GLN A 132 -4.04 4.03 13.96
C GLN A 132 -4.14 3.14 12.72
N SER A 133 -3.68 1.89 12.82
CA SER A 133 -3.76 0.94 11.72
C SER A 133 -5.21 0.58 11.36
N ILE A 134 -6.12 0.48 12.35
CA ILE A 134 -7.56 0.29 12.11
C ILE A 134 -8.13 1.47 11.32
N ILE A 135 -7.81 2.70 11.73
CA ILE A 135 -8.28 3.92 11.07
C ILE A 135 -7.76 3.97 9.62
N SER A 136 -6.47 3.70 9.41
CA SER A 136 -5.87 3.65 8.07
C SER A 136 -6.47 2.57 7.19
N ALA A 137 -6.70 1.36 7.72
CA ALA A 137 -7.34 0.27 6.99
C ALA A 137 -8.78 0.62 6.60
N PHE A 138 -9.52 1.28 7.49
CA PHE A 138 -10.87 1.76 7.21
C PHE A 138 -10.91 2.75 6.04
N TYR A 139 -10.10 3.81 6.09
CA TYR A 139 -10.04 4.82 5.02
C TYR A 139 -9.49 4.27 3.71
N SER A 140 -8.47 3.42 3.77
CA SER A 140 -7.91 2.78 2.58
C SER A 140 -8.92 1.82 1.94
N GLY A 141 -9.65 1.05 2.75
CA GLY A 141 -10.71 0.17 2.28
C GLY A 141 -11.85 0.92 1.59
N LEU A 142 -12.31 2.04 2.18
CA LEU A 142 -13.36 2.87 1.57
C LEU A 142 -12.92 3.43 0.20
N ARG A 143 -11.71 3.98 0.12
CA ARG A 143 -11.16 4.48 -1.16
C ARG A 143 -10.96 3.36 -2.17
N GLY A 144 -10.47 2.20 -1.73
CA GLY A 144 -10.30 1.02 -2.56
C GLY A 144 -11.63 0.54 -3.15
N GLY A 145 -12.68 0.46 -2.32
CA GLY A 145 -14.03 0.14 -2.77
C GLY A 145 -14.56 1.15 -3.80
N ARG A 146 -14.29 2.45 -3.61
CA ARG A 146 -14.68 3.50 -4.55
C ARG A 146 -14.01 3.32 -5.91
N TYR A 147 -12.69 3.05 -5.93
CA TYR A 147 -11.99 2.81 -7.19
C TYR A 147 -12.47 1.57 -7.93
N VAL A 148 -12.83 0.50 -7.20
CA VAL A 148 -13.41 -0.70 -7.81
C VAL A 148 -14.78 -0.39 -8.40
N ALA A 149 -15.64 0.33 -7.68
CA ALA A 149 -16.94 0.73 -8.19
C ALA A 149 -16.81 1.61 -9.44
N ASP A 150 -16.04 2.70 -9.37
CA ASP A 150 -15.83 3.63 -10.49
C ASP A 150 -15.24 2.91 -11.70
N GLY A 151 -14.26 2.02 -11.48
CA GLY A 151 -13.64 1.22 -12.55
C GLY A 151 -14.60 0.23 -13.20
N LEU A 152 -15.44 -0.44 -12.41
CA LEU A 152 -16.43 -1.39 -12.91
C LEU A 152 -17.49 -0.68 -13.75
N PHE A 153 -18.02 0.45 -13.29
CA PHE A 153 -19.02 1.21 -14.04
C PHE A 153 -18.47 1.77 -15.35
N ARG A 154 -17.24 2.30 -15.36
CA ARG A 154 -16.56 2.71 -16.59
C ARG A 154 -16.38 1.55 -17.58
N LEU A 155 -15.99 0.38 -17.08
CA LEU A 155 -15.82 -0.79 -17.93
C LEU A 155 -17.16 -1.26 -18.52
N MET A 156 -18.25 -1.20 -17.74
CA MET A 156 -19.60 -1.50 -18.23
C MET A 156 -20.12 -0.47 -19.24
N GLU A 157 -19.73 0.80 -19.09
CA GLU A 157 -20.02 1.87 -20.05
C GLU A 157 -19.31 1.62 -21.39
N GLU A 158 -18.00 1.36 -21.35
CA GLU A 158 -17.17 1.10 -22.54
C GLU A 158 -17.68 -0.10 -23.36
N HIS A 159 -18.26 -1.10 -22.72
CA HIS A 159 -18.82 -2.29 -23.37
C HIS A 159 -20.30 -2.14 -23.79
N GLY A 160 -20.90 -0.96 -23.60
CA GLY A 160 -22.32 -0.71 -23.93
C GLY A 160 -23.32 -1.53 -23.09
N LEU A 161 -22.88 -2.07 -21.95
CA LEU A 161 -23.72 -2.90 -21.07
C LEU A 161 -24.71 -2.05 -20.29
N LEU A 162 -24.36 -0.79 -20.00
CA LEU A 162 -25.21 0.16 -19.26
C LEU A 162 -26.44 0.64 -20.05
N GLU A 163 -26.37 0.65 -21.39
CA GLU A 163 -27.52 0.98 -22.24
C GLU A 163 -28.52 -0.18 -22.35
N ASN A 164 -28.02 -1.41 -22.29
CA ASN A 164 -28.80 -2.65 -22.47
C ASN A 164 -29.35 -3.23 -21.16
N VAL A 165 -29.23 -2.51 -20.04
CA VAL A 165 -29.74 -3.00 -18.75
C VAL A 165 -31.27 -3.10 -18.79
N PRO A 166 -31.85 -4.24 -18.35
CA PRO A 166 -33.30 -4.41 -18.22
C PRO A 166 -33.97 -3.28 -17.43
N ASP A 167 -35.13 -2.81 -17.92
CA ASP A 167 -35.86 -1.67 -17.33
C ASP A 167 -36.27 -1.88 -15.86
N TRP A 168 -36.35 -3.12 -15.39
CA TRP A 168 -36.62 -3.40 -13.98
C TRP A 168 -35.44 -3.02 -13.07
N ILE A 169 -34.20 -3.10 -13.54
CA ILE A 169 -33.00 -2.68 -12.80
C ILE A 169 -32.90 -1.15 -12.84
N ALA A 170 -33.18 -0.53 -14.00
CA ALA A 170 -33.18 0.93 -14.10
C ALA A 170 -34.21 1.58 -13.15
N LYS A 171 -35.38 0.95 -12.98
CA LYS A 171 -36.42 1.39 -12.03
C LYS A 171 -36.02 1.29 -10.56
N THR A 172 -35.01 0.48 -10.22
CA THR A 172 -34.51 0.37 -8.83
C THR A 172 -33.54 1.48 -8.43
N GLY A 173 -33.15 2.36 -9.37
CA GLY A 173 -32.16 3.43 -9.12
C GLY A 173 -30.71 2.92 -9.04
N LEU A 174 -30.47 1.62 -9.29
CA LEU A 174 -29.14 1.02 -9.34
C LEU A 174 -28.33 1.47 -10.57
N VAL A 175 -29.00 1.84 -11.66
CA VAL A 175 -28.43 2.40 -12.89
C VAL A 175 -29.45 3.38 -13.48
N ASN A 176 -29.03 4.60 -13.81
CA ASN A 176 -29.91 5.57 -14.47
C ASN A 176 -29.83 5.48 -16.00
N LYS A 177 -30.93 5.81 -16.68
CA LYS A 177 -31.00 6.04 -18.13
C LYS A 177 -31.50 7.48 -18.38
N PRO A 178 -30.72 8.38 -18.99
CA PRO A 178 -29.33 8.22 -19.44
C PRO A 178 -28.36 8.04 -18.25
N TYR A 179 -27.20 7.44 -18.52
CA TYR A 179 -26.16 7.21 -17.52
C TYR A 179 -25.63 8.55 -16.98
N ASP A 180 -25.72 8.74 -15.68
CA ASP A 180 -25.20 9.90 -14.95
C ASP A 180 -24.36 9.38 -13.77
N PRO A 181 -23.02 9.49 -13.83
CA PRO A 181 -22.13 9.00 -12.79
C PRO A 181 -22.41 9.55 -11.39
N ASP A 182 -22.98 10.76 -11.31
CA ASP A 182 -23.15 11.49 -10.04
C ASP A 182 -24.47 11.16 -9.33
N ASN A 183 -25.36 10.40 -9.95
CA ASN A 183 -26.73 10.16 -9.46
C ASN A 183 -27.12 8.67 -9.42
N ILE A 184 -26.12 7.79 -9.44
CA ILE A 184 -26.30 6.34 -9.37
C ILE A 184 -26.12 5.89 -7.92
N TRP A 185 -26.95 4.95 -7.48
CA TRP A 185 -26.80 4.35 -6.14
C TRP A 185 -26.06 3.00 -6.16
N GLY A 186 -25.89 2.44 -7.36
CA GLY A 186 -25.22 1.15 -7.56
C GLY A 186 -23.71 1.18 -7.35
N ASP A 187 -23.04 2.30 -7.63
CA ASP A 187 -21.62 2.51 -7.36
C ASP A 187 -21.34 2.59 -5.85
N GLU A 188 -22.20 3.26 -5.10
CA GLU A 188 -22.16 3.29 -3.63
C GLU A 188 -22.37 1.89 -3.03
N LEU A 189 -23.36 1.14 -3.53
CA LEU A 189 -23.61 -0.22 -3.06
C LEU A 189 -22.40 -1.13 -3.31
N ILE A 190 -21.84 -1.09 -4.52
CA ILE A 190 -20.64 -1.88 -4.86
C ILE A 190 -19.45 -1.44 -3.99
N MET A 191 -19.23 -0.13 -3.82
CA MET A 191 -18.20 0.40 -2.94
C MET A 191 -18.33 -0.16 -1.52
N TYR A 192 -19.50 -0.07 -0.89
CA TYR A 192 -19.71 -0.54 0.48
C TYR A 192 -19.61 -2.06 0.60
N LEU A 193 -20.04 -2.82 -0.41
CA LEU A 193 -19.90 -4.29 -0.42
C LEU A 193 -18.43 -4.72 -0.48
N PHE A 194 -17.64 -4.13 -1.38
CA PHE A 194 -16.21 -4.43 -1.49
C PHE A 194 -15.43 -3.94 -0.27
N PHE A 195 -15.79 -2.77 0.27
CA PHE A 195 -15.24 -2.26 1.51
C PHE A 195 -15.55 -3.20 2.69
N ALA A 196 -16.81 -3.57 2.90
CA ALA A 196 -17.23 -4.41 4.01
C ALA A 196 -16.60 -5.81 3.91
N GLY A 197 -16.60 -6.42 2.73
CA GLY A 197 -15.97 -7.72 2.49
C GLY A 197 -14.46 -7.69 2.77
N GLY A 198 -13.76 -6.68 2.25
CA GLY A 198 -12.33 -6.51 2.48
C GLY A 198 -11.99 -6.21 3.93
N PHE A 199 -12.75 -5.33 4.59
CA PHE A 199 -12.52 -4.92 5.97
C PHE A 199 -12.81 -6.06 6.95
N ILE A 200 -13.92 -6.80 6.78
CA ILE A 200 -14.23 -7.98 7.61
C ILE A 200 -13.13 -9.04 7.48
N TYR A 201 -12.58 -9.23 6.28
CA TYR A 201 -11.48 -10.16 6.07
C TYR A 201 -10.15 -9.71 6.71
N GLN A 202 -9.87 -8.40 6.69
CA GLN A 202 -8.63 -7.83 7.23
C GLN A 202 -8.66 -7.60 8.74
N PHE A 203 -9.84 -7.31 9.32
CA PHE A 203 -9.97 -6.89 10.71
C PHE A 203 -9.44 -7.92 11.74
N PRO A 204 -9.72 -9.23 11.62
CA PRO A 204 -9.17 -10.23 12.54
C PRO A 204 -7.64 -10.35 12.42
N LYS A 205 -7.08 -10.18 11.22
CA LYS A 205 -5.62 -10.20 10.98
C LYS A 205 -4.92 -9.01 11.63
N LEU A 206 -5.62 -7.88 11.67
CA LEU A 206 -5.13 -6.64 12.26
C LEU A 206 -5.08 -6.70 13.79
N LEU A 207 -6.05 -7.39 14.41
CA LEU A 207 -6.10 -7.58 15.86
C LEU A 207 -5.14 -8.67 16.36
N ILE A 208 -5.01 -9.77 15.62
CA ILE A 208 -4.15 -10.90 16.01
C ILE A 208 -3.36 -11.37 14.78
N PRO A 209 -2.07 -11.03 14.68
CA PRO A 209 -1.21 -11.51 13.61
C PRO A 209 -1.15 -13.05 13.58
N GLY A 210 -1.43 -13.65 12.42
CA GLY A 210 -1.28 -15.10 12.20
C GLY A 210 -2.54 -15.96 12.40
N VAL A 211 -3.71 -15.38 12.72
CA VAL A 211 -4.95 -16.15 12.93
C VAL A 211 -5.63 -16.60 11.63
N LEU A 212 -5.47 -15.84 10.53
CA LEU A 212 -6.04 -16.17 9.22
C LEU A 212 -4.94 -16.34 8.17
N PRO A 213 -5.12 -17.22 7.17
CA PRO A 213 -4.18 -17.36 6.07
C PRO A 213 -4.01 -16.03 5.33
N ASP A 214 -2.82 -15.77 4.80
CA ASP A 214 -2.57 -14.64 3.91
C ASP A 214 -3.50 -14.66 2.67
N ILE A 215 -3.47 -13.59 1.88
CA ILE A 215 -4.35 -13.41 0.71
C ILE A 215 -4.40 -14.72 -0.11
N PRO A 216 -5.58 -15.31 -0.32
CA PRO A 216 -5.69 -16.61 -0.96
C PRO A 216 -5.30 -16.52 -2.44
N PHE A 217 -4.74 -17.61 -2.96
CA PHE A 217 -4.52 -17.77 -4.40
C PHE A 217 -5.88 -17.72 -5.13
N PRO A 218 -6.02 -17.03 -6.28
CA PRO A 218 -4.99 -16.34 -7.08
C PRO A 218 -4.83 -14.84 -6.80
N ILE A 219 -5.57 -14.28 -5.82
CA ILE A 219 -5.56 -12.84 -5.53
C ILE A 219 -4.15 -12.37 -5.13
N ASN A 220 -3.35 -13.25 -4.51
CA ASN A 220 -1.95 -12.95 -4.17
C ASN A 220 -1.08 -12.62 -5.40
N LEU A 221 -1.36 -13.21 -6.56
CA LEU A 221 -0.57 -13.01 -7.78
C LEU A 221 -0.92 -11.68 -8.43
N ILE A 222 -2.20 -11.34 -8.45
CA ILE A 222 -2.70 -10.05 -8.95
C ILE A 222 -2.15 -8.91 -8.09
N LEU A 223 -2.09 -9.10 -6.78
CA LEU A 223 -1.62 -8.08 -5.83
C LEU A 223 -0.11 -8.10 -5.58
N LEU A 224 0.64 -8.99 -6.24
CA LEU A 224 2.08 -9.17 -6.01
C LEU A 224 2.91 -7.87 -6.16
N PRO A 225 2.69 -7.01 -7.18
CA PRO A 225 3.42 -5.74 -7.28
C PRO A 225 3.18 -4.81 -6.09
N VAL A 226 1.95 -4.80 -5.57
CA VAL A 226 1.57 -4.00 -4.40
C VAL A 226 2.20 -4.57 -3.13
N SER A 227 2.23 -5.91 -3.00
CA SER A 227 2.87 -6.58 -1.86
C SER A 227 4.38 -6.31 -1.81
N ILE A 228 5.07 -6.27 -2.96
CA ILE A 228 6.48 -5.87 -3.01
C ILE A 228 6.66 -4.42 -2.57
N LEU A 229 5.84 -3.51 -3.09
CA LEU A 229 5.89 -2.09 -2.71
C LEU A 229 5.69 -1.92 -1.19
N GLU A 230 4.70 -2.60 -0.62
CA GLU A 230 4.42 -2.59 0.81
C GLU A 230 5.61 -3.11 1.63
N ALA A 231 6.23 -4.22 1.18
CA ALA A 231 7.41 -4.78 1.83
C ALA A 231 8.59 -3.79 1.81
N VAL A 232 8.83 -3.14 0.68
CA VAL A 232 9.89 -2.12 0.53
C VAL A 232 9.62 -0.91 1.42
N LEU A 233 8.38 -0.42 1.46
CA LEU A 233 7.98 0.70 2.31
C LEU A 233 8.13 0.37 3.80
N LYS A 234 7.67 -0.80 4.23
CA LYS A 234 7.83 -1.28 5.61
C LYS A 234 9.32 -1.36 5.99
N TRP A 235 10.13 -1.92 5.10
CA TRP A 235 11.58 -2.01 5.28
C TRP A 235 12.20 -0.61 5.41
N GLN A 236 11.88 0.34 4.53
CA GLN A 236 12.44 1.69 4.61
C GLN A 236 11.97 2.51 5.81
N VAL A 237 10.72 2.37 6.24
CA VAL A 237 10.25 3.04 7.47
C VAL A 237 10.99 2.47 8.69
N THR A 238 11.19 1.15 8.73
CA THR A 238 11.84 0.46 9.86
C THR A 238 13.35 0.74 9.91
N PHE A 239 14.06 0.65 8.78
CA PHE A 239 15.53 0.76 8.74
C PHE A 239 16.03 2.15 8.31
N GLY A 240 15.25 2.92 7.55
CA GLY A 240 15.60 4.28 7.15
C GLY A 240 15.51 5.30 8.30
N ALA A 241 14.85 4.98 9.41
CA ALA A 241 14.89 5.77 10.64
C ALA A 241 16.23 5.64 11.38
N ILE A 242 16.89 4.48 11.28
CA ILE A 242 18.17 4.18 11.94
C ILE A 242 19.30 5.01 11.33
N ASN A 243 19.27 5.25 10.01
CA ASN A 243 20.31 6.01 9.31
C ASN A 243 20.18 7.54 9.42
N SER A 244 19.12 8.05 10.06
CA SER A 244 18.94 9.48 10.34
C SER A 244 19.27 9.88 11.78
N ALA A 245 19.72 8.93 12.61
CA ALA A 245 20.34 9.28 13.88
C ALA A 245 21.68 9.99 13.56
N PRO A 246 21.93 11.21 14.07
CA PRO A 246 23.27 11.77 13.97
C PRO A 246 24.18 10.86 14.78
N THR A 247 25.05 10.11 14.09
CA THR A 247 26.33 9.72 14.67
C THR A 247 26.99 11.03 15.08
N GLY A 248 27.19 11.21 16.39
CA GLY A 248 27.68 12.46 16.98
C GLY A 248 29.00 12.96 16.43
#